data_AF-A0A6V7XVE5-F1
#
_entry.id   AF-A0A6V7XVE5-F1
#
_cell.length_a   1.000
_cell.length_b   1.000
_cell.length_c   1.000
_cell.angle_alpha   90.00
_cell.angle_beta   90.00
_cell.angle_gamma   90.00
#
_symmetry.space_group_name_H-M   'P 1'
#
loop_
_entity.id
_entity.type
_entity.pdbx_description
1 polymer ?
#
loop_
_entity_poly.entity_id
_entity_poly.type
_entity_poly.pdbx_seq_one_letter_code
_entity_poly.pdbx_strand_id
1 'polypeptide(L)'
;MPSEKNIQIENFDPNAPEFFPSTCCEFLHVKSALYVASFIQLAFVFSLTLVYLILEQSQFINAVDVFRPGVGFVVIVNLAGIFCALTGVCLQRDLFISVQIMLLLGLVCLSDLFAFILVFTMAFGSRISLGNSLDAKSLVQSVLVNDQRWEYFLGPFWPYLLAIIFHMTACAMICFVAIYRRYRKFLTRKYAAISDSFTLRH
;
A
#
# COMPACT_ATOMS: atom_id res chain seq x y z
N MET A 1 -26.31 15.51 52.23
CA MET A 1 -26.75 15.01 50.91
C MET A 1 -26.16 15.90 49.82
N PRO A 2 -24.98 15.58 49.28
CA PRO A 2 -24.46 16.26 48.11
C PRO A 2 -24.91 15.55 46.83
N SER A 3 -25.41 16.37 45.91
CA SER A 3 -25.92 16.08 44.58
C SER A 3 -25.07 15.11 43.76
N GLU A 4 -25.71 14.02 43.33
CA GLU A 4 -25.28 13.06 42.33
C GLU A 4 -25.00 13.78 41.01
N LYS A 5 -23.73 14.17 40.77
CA LYS A 5 -23.28 14.63 39.46
C LYS A 5 -23.23 13.41 38.55
N ASN A 6 -24.30 13.22 37.79
CA ASN A 6 -24.32 12.45 36.55
C ASN A 6 -23.12 12.87 35.70
N ILE A 7 -22.03 12.11 35.77
CA ILE A 7 -20.94 12.18 34.80
C ILE A 7 -21.55 11.58 33.53
N GLN A 8 -22.12 12.45 32.71
CA GLN A 8 -22.41 12.11 31.32
C GLN A 8 -21.10 11.59 30.74
N ILE A 9 -21.08 10.28 30.49
CA ILE A 9 -20.19 9.64 29.53
C ILE A 9 -20.23 10.58 28.33
N GLU A 10 -19.14 11.30 28.08
CA GLU A 10 -19.02 12.23 26.96
C GLU A 10 -19.58 11.52 25.73
N ASN A 11 -20.74 12.01 25.28
CA ASN A 11 -21.37 11.52 24.08
C ASN A 11 -20.32 11.61 22.98
N PHE A 12 -19.94 10.45 22.44
CA PHE A 12 -19.16 10.34 21.22
C PHE A 12 -19.73 11.34 20.22
N ASP A 13 -19.00 12.42 19.91
CA ASP A 13 -19.42 13.37 18.89
C ASP A 13 -19.14 12.75 17.52
N PRO A 14 -20.17 12.34 16.77
CA PRO A 14 -20.00 11.78 15.44
C PRO A 14 -19.45 12.82 14.44
N ASN A 15 -19.37 14.10 14.81
CA ASN A 15 -18.93 15.20 13.95
C ASN A 15 -17.50 15.68 14.20
N ALA A 16 -16.75 15.05 15.11
CA ALA A 16 -15.38 15.51 15.36
C ALA A 16 -14.49 15.29 14.11
N PRO A 17 -13.71 16.30 13.67
CA PRO A 17 -12.99 16.30 12.39
C PRO A 17 -11.89 15.23 12.28
N GLU A 18 -11.54 14.57 13.39
CA GLU A 18 -10.61 13.44 13.41
C GLU A 18 -11.28 12.08 13.09
N PHE A 19 -12.62 12.00 13.06
CA PHE A 19 -13.38 10.78 12.73
C PHE A 19 -13.74 10.66 11.26
N PHE A 20 -13.67 11.75 10.51
CA PHE A 20 -13.87 11.73 9.07
C PHE A 20 -12.58 11.26 8.37
N PRO A 21 -12.64 10.24 7.49
CA PRO A 21 -11.48 9.76 6.74
C PRO A 21 -10.85 10.82 5.82
N SER A 22 -9.75 10.48 5.13
CA SER A 22 -9.27 11.28 3.99
C SER A 22 -10.43 11.52 3.01
N THR A 23 -10.35 12.59 2.22
CA THR A 23 -11.41 13.16 1.37
C THR A 23 -12.21 12.13 0.53
N CYS A 24 -11.67 10.94 0.26
CA CYS A 24 -12.37 9.85 -0.44
C CYS A 24 -13.42 9.10 0.39
N CYS A 25 -13.40 9.14 1.73
CA CYS A 25 -14.31 8.37 2.59
C CYS A 25 -14.99 9.22 3.68
N GLU A 26 -15.04 10.54 3.51
CA GLU A 26 -15.55 11.52 4.50
C GLU A 26 -17.00 11.27 4.96
N PHE A 27 -17.77 10.42 4.28
CA PHE A 27 -19.15 10.08 4.65
C PHE A 27 -19.30 8.71 5.34
N LEU A 28 -18.20 7.96 5.49
CA LEU A 28 -18.23 6.59 5.98
C LEU A 28 -17.75 6.50 7.43
N HIS A 29 -18.53 5.82 8.28
CA HIS A 29 -18.09 5.44 9.62
C HIS A 29 -16.77 4.65 9.53
N VAL A 30 -15.85 4.86 10.48
CA VAL A 30 -14.45 4.41 10.40
C VAL A 30 -14.29 2.90 10.13
N LYS A 31 -15.23 2.07 10.63
CA LYS A 31 -15.27 0.63 10.33
C LYS A 31 -15.63 0.33 8.87
N SER A 32 -16.65 1.00 8.34
CA SER A 32 -17.09 0.85 6.95
C SER A 32 -16.02 1.33 5.97
N ALA A 33 -15.35 2.44 6.29
CA ALA A 33 -14.22 2.94 5.50
C ALA A 33 -13.09 1.91 5.40
N LEU A 34 -12.84 1.13 6.46
CA LEU A 34 -11.81 0.09 6.45
C LEU A 34 -12.18 -1.12 5.60
N TYR A 35 -13.44 -1.57 5.65
CA TYR A 35 -13.92 -2.65 4.77
C TYR A 35 -13.84 -2.25 3.30
N VAL A 36 -14.23 -1.02 2.97
CA VAL A 36 -14.11 -0.46 1.62
C VAL A 36 -12.65 -0.39 1.20
N ALA A 37 -11.75 0.10 2.07
CA ALA A 37 -10.31 0.15 1.79
C ALA A 37 -9.71 -1.24 1.55
N SER A 38 -10.07 -2.25 2.37
CA SER A 38 -9.62 -3.63 2.18
C SER A 38 -10.16 -4.26 0.90
N PHE A 39 -11.42 -3.95 0.53
CA PHE A 39 -12.00 -4.40 -0.74
C PHE A 39 -11.30 -3.77 -1.95
N ILE A 40 -11.05 -2.46 -1.92
CA ILE A 40 -10.34 -1.78 -3.01
C ILE A 40 -8.90 -2.30 -3.10
N GLN A 41 -8.23 -2.55 -1.97
CA GLN A 41 -6.91 -3.14 -1.95
C GLN A 41 -6.89 -4.56 -2.56
N LEU A 42 -7.92 -5.37 -2.31
CA LEU A 42 -8.07 -6.68 -2.94
C LEU A 42 -8.27 -6.55 -4.47
N ALA A 43 -9.15 -5.64 -4.90
CA ALA A 43 -9.37 -5.37 -6.32
C ALA A 43 -8.10 -4.88 -7.02
N PHE A 44 -7.28 -4.07 -6.33
CA PHE A 44 -5.99 -3.62 -6.81
C PHE A 44 -5.01 -4.79 -7.01
N VAL A 45 -4.89 -5.70 -6.03
CA VAL A 45 -4.00 -6.88 -6.12
C VAL A 45 -4.45 -7.81 -7.26
N PHE A 46 -5.76 -7.98 -7.42
CA PHE A 46 -6.32 -8.75 -8.53
C PHE A 46 -6.00 -8.10 -9.88
N SER A 47 -6.19 -6.78 -9.99
CA SER A 47 -5.87 -6.02 -11.20
C SER A 47 -4.39 -6.09 -11.55
N LEU A 48 -3.49 -5.96 -10.56
CA LEU A 48 -2.04 -6.07 -10.75
C LEU A 48 -1.64 -7.47 -11.24
N THR A 49 -2.26 -8.51 -10.70
CA THR A 49 -2.04 -9.90 -11.13
C THR A 49 -2.51 -10.10 -12.57
N LEU A 50 -3.69 -9.57 -12.92
CA LEU A 50 -4.24 -9.65 -14.27
C LEU A 50 -3.35 -8.91 -15.27
N VAL A 51 -2.90 -7.69 -14.94
CA VAL A 51 -1.96 -6.93 -15.78
C VAL A 51 -0.67 -7.71 -15.98
N TYR A 52 -0.11 -8.31 -14.91
CA TYR A 52 1.08 -9.15 -15.02
C TYR A 52 0.87 -10.34 -15.98
N LEU A 53 -0.25 -11.05 -15.87
CA LEU A 53 -0.57 -12.17 -16.75
C LEU A 53 -0.71 -11.73 -18.21
N ILE A 54 -1.31 -10.57 -18.47
CA ILE A 54 -1.40 -10.01 -19.83
C ILE A 54 0.00 -9.68 -20.37
N LEU A 55 0.86 -9.06 -19.56
CA LEU A 55 2.24 -8.71 -19.95
C LEU A 55 3.09 -9.96 -20.23
N GLU A 56 2.91 -11.01 -19.43
CA GLU A 56 3.57 -12.31 -19.62
C GLU A 56 3.10 -12.99 -20.92
N GLN A 57 1.79 -13.09 -21.14
CA GLN A 57 1.21 -13.68 -22.35
C GLN A 57 1.59 -12.89 -23.60
N SER A 58 1.65 -11.57 -23.49
CA SER A 58 2.03 -10.66 -24.56
C SER A 58 3.55 -10.51 -24.71
N GLN A 59 4.36 -11.35 -24.04
CA GLN A 59 5.83 -11.43 -24.14
C GLN A 59 6.54 -10.06 -23.98
N PHE A 60 5.99 -9.19 -23.13
CA PHE A 60 6.63 -7.93 -22.74
C PHE A 60 7.74 -8.17 -21.70
N ILE A 61 7.71 -9.32 -21.02
CA ILE A 61 8.67 -9.72 -19.97
C ILE A 61 9.47 -10.91 -20.49
N ASN A 62 10.80 -10.74 -20.61
CA ASN A 62 11.70 -11.81 -21.06
C ASN A 62 12.17 -12.68 -19.87
N ALA A 63 12.50 -12.07 -18.73
CA ALA A 63 12.96 -12.78 -17.54
C ALA A 63 11.80 -13.24 -16.63
N VAL A 64 10.90 -14.06 -17.17
CA VAL A 64 9.71 -14.54 -16.44
C VAL A 64 10.09 -15.20 -15.10
N ASP A 65 11.21 -15.94 -15.07
CA ASP A 65 11.70 -16.65 -13.88
C ASP A 65 12.05 -15.72 -12.71
N VAL A 66 12.38 -14.46 -12.98
CA VAL A 66 12.69 -13.45 -11.95
C VAL A 66 11.42 -12.69 -11.54
N PHE A 67 10.55 -12.35 -12.49
CA PHE A 67 9.35 -11.58 -12.20
C PHE A 67 8.26 -12.39 -11.51
N ARG A 68 8.08 -13.68 -11.85
CA ARG A 68 7.07 -14.56 -11.20
C ARG A 68 7.18 -14.61 -9.68
N PRO A 69 8.35 -14.94 -9.09
CA PRO A 69 8.48 -14.99 -7.64
C PRO A 69 8.34 -13.59 -7.02
N GLY A 70 8.77 -12.52 -7.70
CA GLY A 70 8.58 -11.15 -7.25
C GLY A 70 7.11 -10.74 -7.15
N VAL A 71 6.33 -10.98 -8.21
CA VAL A 71 4.88 -10.71 -8.21
C VAL A 71 4.17 -11.61 -7.20
N GLY A 72 4.54 -12.89 -7.13
CA GLY A 72 4.02 -13.82 -6.12
C GLY A 72 4.23 -13.33 -4.70
N PHE A 73 5.43 -12.82 -4.39
CA PHE A 73 5.72 -12.20 -3.09
C PHE A 73 4.82 -10.99 -2.80
N VAL A 74 4.67 -10.07 -3.75
CA VAL A 74 3.80 -8.88 -3.58
C VAL A 74 2.34 -9.28 -3.33
N VAL A 75 1.84 -10.29 -4.05
CA VAL A 75 0.48 -10.80 -3.88
C VAL A 75 0.30 -11.44 -2.50
N ILE A 76 1.21 -12.33 -2.10
CA ILE A 76 1.14 -13.02 -0.80
C ILE A 76 1.18 -12.01 0.35
N VAL A 77 2.10 -11.04 0.31
CA VAL A 77 2.23 -10.02 1.36
C VAL A 77 0.97 -9.15 1.43
N ASN A 78 0.40 -8.75 0.28
CA ASN A 78 -0.85 -7.99 0.29
C ASN A 78 -2.03 -8.80 0.84
N LEU A 79 -2.17 -10.08 0.46
CA LEU A 79 -3.25 -10.94 0.95
C LEU A 79 -3.14 -11.18 2.45
N ALA A 80 -1.93 -11.47 2.94
CA ALA A 80 -1.66 -11.59 4.38
C ALA A 80 -2.02 -10.28 5.11
N GLY A 81 -1.65 -9.15 4.52
CA GLY A 81 -2.00 -7.83 5.02
C GLY A 81 -3.51 -7.57 5.12
N ILE A 82 -4.26 -7.86 4.06
CA ILE A 82 -5.73 -7.75 4.03
C ILE A 82 -6.34 -8.66 5.11
N PHE A 83 -5.84 -9.89 5.26
CA PHE A 83 -6.30 -10.80 6.30
C PHE A 83 -6.05 -10.26 7.72
N CYS A 84 -4.88 -9.68 7.97
CA CYS A 84 -4.59 -8.97 9.22
C CYS A 84 -5.55 -7.79 9.43
N ALA A 85 -5.83 -7.01 8.39
CA ALA A 85 -6.75 -5.88 8.48
C ALA A 85 -8.16 -6.31 8.91
N LEU A 86 -8.71 -7.32 8.23
CA LEU A 86 -10.04 -7.87 8.53
C LEU A 86 -10.11 -8.44 9.94
N THR A 87 -9.10 -9.23 10.32
CA THR A 87 -8.99 -9.81 11.67
C THR A 87 -8.89 -8.72 12.74
N GLY A 88 -8.13 -7.65 12.48
CA GLY A 88 -8.01 -6.49 13.36
C GLY A 88 -9.32 -5.75 13.57
N VAL A 89 -10.20 -5.68 12.56
CA VAL A 89 -11.55 -5.11 12.73
C VAL A 89 -12.44 -6.02 13.57
N CYS A 90 -12.47 -7.31 13.24
CA CYS A 90 -13.33 -8.28 13.93
C CYS A 90 -12.97 -8.39 15.41
N LEU A 91 -11.67 -8.46 15.73
CA LEU A 91 -11.16 -8.57 17.09
C LEU A 91 -10.95 -7.22 17.80
N GLN A 92 -11.15 -6.10 17.09
CA GLN A 92 -10.87 -4.73 17.56
C GLN A 92 -9.44 -4.54 18.11
N ARG A 93 -8.47 -5.35 17.66
CA ARG A 93 -7.08 -5.28 18.12
C ARG A 93 -6.24 -4.41 17.21
N ASP A 94 -5.56 -3.43 17.79
CA ASP A 94 -4.72 -2.44 17.10
C ASP A 94 -3.45 -3.06 16.49
N LEU A 95 -2.92 -4.12 17.12
CA LEU A 95 -1.71 -4.82 16.67
C LEU A 95 -1.83 -5.34 15.24
N PHE A 96 -2.95 -5.98 14.87
CA PHE A 96 -3.14 -6.50 13.51
C PHE A 96 -3.25 -5.39 12.46
N ILE A 97 -3.87 -4.27 12.81
CA ILE A 97 -3.93 -3.09 11.95
C ILE A 97 -2.53 -2.48 11.77
N SER A 98 -1.72 -2.47 12.83
CA SER A 98 -0.32 -2.01 12.76
C SER A 98 0.54 -2.90 11.85
N VAL A 99 0.36 -4.22 11.91
CA VAL A 99 1.06 -5.16 11.01
C VAL A 99 0.66 -4.89 9.56
N GLN A 100 -0.62 -4.73 9.25
CA GLN A 100 -1.07 -4.37 7.91
C GLN A 100 -0.42 -3.08 7.40
N ILE A 101 -0.40 -2.03 8.24
CA ILE A 101 0.23 -0.75 7.89
C ILE A 101 1.72 -0.93 7.57
N MET A 102 2.43 -1.74 8.37
CA MET A 102 3.85 -2.00 8.17
C MET A 102 4.11 -2.76 6.87
N LEU A 103 3.34 -3.82 6.58
CA LEU A 103 3.46 -4.59 5.35
C LEU A 103 3.20 -3.73 4.11
N LEU A 104 2.13 -2.95 4.14
CA LEU A 104 1.76 -2.07 3.03
C LEU A 104 2.79 -0.96 2.81
N LEU A 105 3.30 -0.34 3.87
CA LEU A 105 4.35 0.66 3.78
C LEU A 105 5.67 0.07 3.26
N GLY A 106 6.01 -1.16 3.68
CA GLY A 106 7.19 -1.87 3.17
C GLY A 106 7.11 -2.12 1.67
N LEU A 107 5.94 -2.52 1.15
CA LEU A 107 5.70 -2.70 -0.28
C LEU A 107 5.76 -1.37 -1.06
N VAL A 108 5.21 -0.30 -0.50
CA VAL A 108 5.32 1.06 -1.07
C VAL A 108 6.78 1.48 -1.20
N CYS A 109 7.57 1.34 -0.14
CA CYS A 109 9.00 1.68 -0.15
C CYS A 109 9.77 0.83 -1.17
N LEU A 110 9.45 -0.46 -1.27
CA LEU A 110 10.07 -1.36 -2.25
C LEU A 110 9.70 -0.98 -3.69
N SER A 111 8.45 -0.59 -3.95
CA SER A 111 8.00 -0.07 -5.24
C SER A 111 8.72 1.22 -5.62
N ASP A 112 8.82 2.19 -4.70
CA ASP A 112 9.52 3.45 -4.93
C ASP A 112 11.04 3.23 -5.12
N LEU A 113 11.64 2.26 -4.42
CA LEU A 113 13.03 1.87 -4.64
C LEU A 113 13.23 1.33 -6.06
N PHE A 114 12.32 0.49 -6.56
CA PHE A 114 12.38 0.02 -7.96
C PHE A 114 12.21 1.16 -8.96
N ALA A 115 11.26 2.08 -8.74
CA ALA A 115 11.09 3.26 -9.59
C ALA A 115 12.36 4.13 -9.61
N PHE A 116 12.99 4.33 -8.45
CA PHE A 116 14.26 5.03 -8.33
C PHE A 116 15.39 4.32 -9.10
N ILE A 117 15.52 2.99 -8.95
CA ILE A 117 16.51 2.20 -9.69
C ILE A 117 16.29 2.31 -11.21
N LEU A 118 15.04 2.23 -11.69
CA LEU A 118 14.71 2.38 -13.11
C LEU A 118 15.16 3.75 -13.64
N VAL A 119 14.83 4.85 -12.94
CA VAL A 119 15.24 6.20 -13.33
C VAL A 119 16.76 6.35 -13.27
N PHE A 120 17.40 5.81 -12.23
CA PHE A 120 18.85 5.86 -12.06
C PHE A 120 19.58 5.10 -13.17
N THR A 121 19.15 3.89 -13.51
CA THR A 121 19.70 3.10 -14.62
C THR A 121 19.53 3.82 -15.94
N MET A 122 18.43 4.55 -16.15
CA MET A 122 18.27 5.35 -17.38
C MET A 122 19.19 6.58 -17.40
N ALA A 123 19.38 7.25 -16.26
CA ALA A 123 20.20 8.47 -16.16
C ALA A 123 21.71 8.18 -16.24
N PHE A 124 22.17 7.09 -15.63
CA PHE A 124 23.61 6.76 -15.49
C PHE A 124 24.01 5.44 -16.14
N GLY A 125 23.08 4.61 -16.61
CA GLY A 125 23.40 3.25 -17.06
C GLY A 125 24.25 3.15 -18.32
N SER A 126 24.40 4.24 -19.09
CA SER A 126 25.36 4.34 -20.20
C SER A 126 26.74 4.88 -19.78
N ARG A 127 26.88 5.34 -18.53
CA ARG A 127 28.13 5.84 -17.94
C ARG A 127 28.78 4.82 -17.00
N ILE A 128 28.01 3.83 -16.54
CA ILE A 128 28.45 2.78 -15.63
C ILE A 128 28.68 1.50 -16.47
N SER A 129 29.91 1.35 -16.98
CA SER A 129 30.37 0.12 -17.63
C SER A 129 30.74 -0.89 -16.55
N LEU A 130 29.90 -1.89 -16.33
CA LEU A 130 30.15 -2.98 -15.38
C LEU A 130 30.96 -4.09 -16.06
N GLY A 131 32.26 -3.84 -16.23
CA GLY A 131 33.19 -4.79 -16.86
C GLY A 131 33.04 -4.89 -18.39
N ASN A 132 33.94 -5.64 -19.03
CA ASN A 132 34.14 -5.69 -20.48
C ASN A 132 32.82 -5.85 -21.24
N SER A 133 32.36 -4.75 -21.86
CA SER A 133 31.29 -4.64 -22.87
C SER A 133 29.81 -4.73 -22.45
N LEU A 134 29.47 -4.71 -21.15
CA LEU A 134 28.06 -4.73 -20.69
C LEU A 134 27.69 -3.46 -19.92
N ASP A 135 26.96 -2.56 -20.58
CA ASP A 135 26.32 -1.41 -19.92
C ASP A 135 25.17 -1.89 -19.03
N ALA A 136 25.06 -1.34 -17.83
CA ALA A 136 23.99 -1.64 -16.88
C ALA A 136 22.59 -1.43 -17.49
N LYS A 137 22.48 -0.45 -18.39
CA LYS A 137 21.28 -0.19 -19.21
C LYS A 137 20.92 -1.37 -20.11
N SER A 138 21.91 -1.95 -20.80
CA SER A 138 21.69 -3.09 -21.71
C SER A 138 21.31 -4.37 -20.97
N LEU A 139 21.80 -4.55 -19.75
CA LEU A 139 21.50 -5.74 -18.95
C LEU A 139 20.05 -5.68 -18.45
N VAL A 140 19.62 -4.53 -17.92
CA VAL A 140 18.22 -4.34 -17.49
C VAL A 140 17.26 -4.39 -18.68
N GLN A 141 17.58 -3.73 -19.80
CA GLN A 141 16.66 -3.67 -20.94
C GLN A 141 16.66 -4.91 -21.84
N SER A 142 17.74 -5.67 -21.96
CA SER A 142 17.76 -6.86 -22.84
C SER A 142 17.42 -8.16 -22.11
N VAL A 143 17.82 -8.28 -20.84
CA VAL A 143 17.63 -9.52 -20.08
C VAL A 143 16.25 -9.55 -19.43
N LEU A 144 15.81 -8.43 -18.82
CA LEU A 144 14.59 -8.44 -18.02
C LEU A 144 13.32 -8.24 -18.86
N VAL A 145 13.38 -7.37 -19.86
CA VAL A 145 12.20 -6.78 -20.52
C VAL A 145 12.38 -6.82 -22.04
N ASN A 146 11.29 -6.89 -22.82
CA ASN A 146 11.36 -6.83 -24.28
C ASN A 146 11.30 -5.37 -24.77
N ASP A 147 12.46 -4.72 -24.90
CA ASP A 147 12.58 -3.29 -25.23
C ASP A 147 11.78 -2.89 -26.49
N GLN A 148 11.83 -3.70 -27.55
CA GLN A 148 11.14 -3.40 -28.81
C GLN A 148 9.61 -3.33 -28.66
N ARG A 149 9.02 -4.22 -27.85
CA ARG A 149 7.57 -4.22 -27.62
C ARG A 149 7.14 -3.04 -26.75
N TRP A 150 7.94 -2.73 -25.73
CA TRP A 150 7.65 -1.57 -24.88
C TRP A 150 7.83 -0.24 -25.61
N GLU A 151 8.85 -0.12 -26.44
CA GLU A 151 9.06 1.05 -27.29
C GLU A 151 7.96 1.20 -28.33
N TYR A 152 7.48 0.11 -28.93
CA TYR A 152 6.33 0.16 -29.84
C TYR A 152 5.04 0.63 -29.14
N PHE A 153 4.81 0.20 -27.89
CA PHE A 153 3.57 0.48 -27.18
C PHE A 153 3.55 1.85 -26.49
N LEU A 154 4.64 2.21 -25.79
CA LEU A 154 4.74 3.44 -24.98
C LEU A 154 5.72 4.47 -25.55
N GLY A 155 6.41 4.16 -26.64
CA GLY A 155 7.46 5.01 -27.21
C GLY A 155 8.82 4.87 -26.52
N PRO A 156 9.84 5.62 -26.96
CA PRO A 156 11.21 5.54 -26.44
C PRO A 156 11.35 5.99 -24.98
N PHE A 157 10.30 6.60 -24.42
CA PHE A 157 10.24 7.10 -23.05
C PHE A 157 9.52 6.14 -22.09
N TRP A 158 9.24 4.91 -22.53
CA TRP A 158 8.54 3.89 -21.75
C TRP A 158 9.10 3.64 -20.34
N PRO A 159 10.44 3.67 -20.08
CA PRO A 159 10.95 3.41 -18.74
C PRO A 159 10.57 4.51 -17.74
N TYR A 160 10.49 5.77 -18.21
CA TYR A 160 10.06 6.90 -17.39
C TYR A 160 8.57 6.82 -17.09
N LEU A 161 7.75 6.47 -18.08
CA LEU A 161 6.33 6.22 -17.86
C LEU A 161 6.10 5.12 -16.83
N LEU A 162 6.85 4.02 -16.94
CA LEU A 162 6.75 2.91 -16.00
C LEU A 162 7.14 3.34 -14.57
N ALA A 163 8.21 4.11 -14.41
CA ALA A 163 8.61 4.66 -13.11
C ALA A 163 7.53 5.59 -12.52
N ILE A 164 6.93 6.45 -13.33
CA ILE A 164 5.81 7.31 -12.91
C ILE A 164 4.61 6.46 -12.48
N ILE A 165 4.25 5.42 -13.24
CA ILE A 165 3.15 4.51 -12.89
C ILE A 165 3.41 3.82 -11.55
N PHE A 166 4.63 3.32 -11.32
CA PHE A 166 5.02 2.72 -10.04
C PHE A 166 4.91 3.72 -8.88
N HIS A 167 5.38 4.95 -9.07
CA HIS A 167 5.33 5.98 -8.03
C HIS A 167 3.89 6.43 -7.73
N MET A 168 3.08 6.66 -8.76
CA MET A 168 1.67 7.03 -8.58
C MET A 168 0.87 5.92 -7.90
N THR A 169 1.19 4.66 -8.19
CA THR A 169 0.64 3.49 -7.52
C THR A 169 1.04 3.47 -6.03
N ALA A 170 2.31 3.75 -5.72
CA ALA A 170 2.80 3.88 -4.36
C ALA A 170 2.07 5.00 -3.59
N CYS A 171 1.87 6.17 -4.21
CA CYS A 171 1.07 7.27 -3.65
C CYS A 171 -0.37 6.86 -3.35
N ALA A 172 -1.04 6.18 -4.28
CA ALA A 172 -2.40 5.66 -4.05
C ALA A 172 -2.45 4.68 -2.86
N MET A 173 -1.43 3.83 -2.71
CA MET A 173 -1.33 2.90 -1.59
C MET A 173 -1.11 3.62 -0.24
N ILE A 174 -0.38 4.73 -0.23
CA ILE A 174 -0.24 5.59 0.96
C ILE A 174 -1.59 6.18 1.39
N CYS A 175 -2.49 6.50 0.46
CA CYS A 175 -3.84 6.94 0.81
C CYS A 175 -4.61 5.88 1.62
N PHE A 176 -4.47 4.60 1.28
CA PHE A 176 -5.05 3.51 2.07
C PHE A 176 -4.37 3.36 3.44
N VAL A 177 -3.03 3.49 3.51
CA VAL A 177 -2.29 3.50 4.79
C VAL A 177 -2.84 4.58 5.73
N ALA A 178 -3.18 5.76 5.23
CA ALA A 178 -3.76 6.83 6.04
C ALA A 178 -5.09 6.41 6.70
N ILE A 179 -5.95 5.68 5.98
CA ILE A 179 -7.22 5.15 6.51
C ILE A 179 -6.95 4.16 7.65
N TYR A 180 -6.03 3.20 7.45
CA TYR A 180 -5.67 2.22 8.49
C TYR A 180 -5.08 2.90 9.73
N ARG A 181 -4.21 3.90 9.56
CA ARG A 181 -3.62 4.66 10.69
C ARG A 181 -4.67 5.39 11.52
N ARG A 182 -5.68 5.99 10.87
CA ARG A 182 -6.79 6.66 11.57
C ARG A 182 -7.62 5.67 12.38
N TYR A 183 -7.95 4.50 11.82
CA TYR A 183 -8.66 3.45 12.56
C TYR A 183 -7.86 2.94 13.77
N ARG A 184 -6.53 2.80 13.65
CA ARG A 184 -5.68 2.46 14.79
C ARG A 184 -5.76 3.53 15.89
N LYS A 185 -5.64 4.81 15.54
CA LYS A 185 -5.77 5.93 16.49
C LYS A 185 -7.13 5.90 17.21
N PHE A 186 -8.20 5.59 16.48
CA PHE A 186 -9.54 5.40 17.04
C PHE A 186 -9.58 4.29 18.09
N LEU A 187 -9.03 3.10 17.79
CA LEU A 187 -8.97 1.99 18.74
C LEU A 187 -8.17 2.36 20.00
N THR A 188 -6.99 2.96 19.85
CA THR A 188 -6.14 3.36 20.98
C THR A 188 -6.88 4.30 21.94
N ARG A 189 -7.60 5.29 21.41
CA ARG A 189 -8.40 6.23 22.25
C ARG A 189 -9.57 5.54 22.93
N LYS A 190 -10.26 4.64 22.23
CA LYS A 190 -11.35 3.86 22.82
C LYS A 190 -10.87 3.05 24.03
N TYR A 191 -9.70 2.42 23.95
CA TYR A 191 -9.13 1.68 25.07
C TYR A 191 -8.66 2.58 26.22
N ALA A 192 -8.08 3.75 25.92
CA ALA A 192 -7.68 4.73 26.94
C ALA A 192 -8.90 5.22 27.75
N ALA A 193 -9.98 5.62 27.06
CA ALA A 193 -11.21 6.06 27.73
C ALA A 193 -11.86 4.98 28.62
N ILE A 194 -11.82 3.71 28.18
CA ILE A 194 -12.30 2.58 29.00
C ILE A 194 -11.43 2.41 30.25
N SER A 195 -10.10 2.50 30.11
CA SER A 195 -9.17 2.39 31.22
C SER A 195 -9.41 3.50 32.27
N ASP A 196 -9.56 4.75 31.82
CA ASP A 196 -9.81 5.90 32.69
C ASP A 196 -11.15 5.80 33.42
N SER A 197 -12.18 5.24 32.76
CA SER A 197 -13.47 4.99 33.39
C SER A 197 -13.45 3.89 34.45
N PHE A 198 -12.46 2.99 34.41
CA PHE A 198 -12.26 1.92 35.37
C PHE A 198 -11.48 2.40 36.59
N THR A 199 -10.45 3.23 36.39
CA THR A 199 -9.70 3.88 37.49
C THR A 199 -10.52 4.91 38.26
N LEU A 200 -11.51 5.57 37.64
CA LEU A 200 -12.41 6.48 38.35
C LEU A 200 -13.49 5.77 39.19
N ARG A 201 -13.67 4.46 38.99
CA ARG A 201 -14.66 3.64 39.71
C ARG A 201 -14.11 2.88 40.92
N HIS A 202 -12.79 2.91 41.12
CA HIS A 202 -12.07 2.24 42.20
C HIS A 202 -11.25 3.27 42.99
#